data_AF-A0A1R2AKX8-F1
#
_entry.id   AF-A0A1R2AKX8-F1
#
_cell.length_a   1.000
_cell.length_b   1.000
_cell.length_c   1.000
_cell.angle_alpha   90.00
_cell.angle_beta   90.00
_cell.angle_gamma   90.00
#
_symmetry.space_group_name_H-M   'P 1'
#
loop_
_entity.id
_entity.type
_entity.pdbx_description
1 polymer ?
#
loop_
_entity_poly.entity_id
_entity_poly.type
_entity_poly.pdbx_seq_one_letter_code
_entity_poly.pdbx_strand_id
1 'polypeptide(L)'
;MELNCSIANCPGEVIWQCTCPEKFKFCQSHIKNHSRAKKCFAENIQDKYLVTMAKKYKNALSHLESYYLKLVQVMAVEINKCLEDNINCIKRKKNEISNFILNQQIDQANDIINWANTLIALQREKEKKQYSLILRKLLGIDNESLEIVTDAEKLETDLKYITKKFEDACAKIKGSEAELKGSQEKNKKLVDEFNYEKNSSAQEKKMLEKKNSKLCKDLRNLQEILRSAVKRNEEMNDFILFEEFKSIRKLENLSSMSQEQMKSSLAQMNLQYFQRDFIEGNYCIIKVFITNENNYIFICKVKADCKN
;
A
#
# COMPACT_ATOMS: atom_id res chain seq x y z
N MET A 1 -76.94 -18.65 1.70
CA MET A 1 -78.13 -19.19 2.39
C MET A 1 -77.68 -19.54 3.79
N GLU A 2 -78.12 -18.77 4.77
CA GLU A 2 -77.91 -19.10 6.18
C GLU A 2 -78.99 -20.11 6.59
N LEU A 3 -78.59 -21.19 7.25
CA LEU A 3 -79.51 -22.19 7.80
C LEU A 3 -79.97 -21.72 9.18
N ASN A 4 -80.87 -20.76 9.20
CA ASN A 4 -81.51 -20.34 10.43
C ASN A 4 -82.86 -21.06 10.55
N CYS A 5 -83.15 -21.58 11.74
CA CYS A 5 -84.47 -22.12 12.03
C CYS A 5 -85.51 -21.02 11.83
N SER A 6 -86.67 -21.36 11.28
CA SER A 6 -87.78 -20.42 11.06
C SER A 6 -88.32 -19.81 12.36
N ILE A 7 -87.86 -20.27 13.52
CA ILE A 7 -88.08 -19.62 14.82
C ILE A 7 -86.98 -18.60 15.05
N ALA A 8 -87.36 -17.33 15.21
CA ALA A 8 -86.43 -16.24 15.47
C ALA A 8 -85.52 -16.54 16.68
N ASN A 9 -84.23 -16.20 16.56
CA ASN A 9 -83.21 -16.39 17.59
C ASN A 9 -82.99 -17.85 18.05
N CYS A 10 -83.45 -18.84 17.28
CA CYS A 10 -83.14 -20.23 17.59
C CYS A 10 -81.72 -20.55 17.10
N PRO A 11 -80.81 -20.98 17.99
CA PRO A 11 -79.45 -21.39 17.61
C PRO A 11 -79.40 -22.82 17.04
N GLY A 12 -80.54 -23.51 16.97
CA GLY A 12 -80.61 -24.92 16.60
C GLY A 12 -80.37 -25.14 15.11
N GLU A 13 -79.55 -26.13 14.79
CA GLU A 13 -79.25 -26.53 13.41
C GLU A 13 -80.52 -26.98 12.67
N VAL A 14 -80.67 -26.49 11.44
CA VAL A 14 -81.81 -26.80 10.58
C VAL A 14 -81.60 -28.13 9.89
N ILE A 15 -82.36 -29.14 10.33
CA ILE A 15 -82.24 -30.53 9.87
C ILE A 15 -83.51 -30.96 9.12
N TRP A 16 -84.64 -30.27 9.32
CA TRP A 16 -85.94 -30.69 8.78
C TRP A 16 -86.66 -29.58 8.04
N GLN A 17 -87.43 -29.96 7.02
CA GLN A 17 -88.34 -29.09 6.29
C GLN A 17 -89.75 -29.68 6.32
N CYS A 18 -90.76 -28.86 6.65
CA CYS A 18 -92.14 -29.30 6.66
C CYS A 18 -92.75 -29.31 5.25
N THR A 19 -93.85 -30.07 5.08
CA THR A 19 -94.63 -30.11 3.83
C THR A 19 -95.70 -29.02 3.71
N CYS A 20 -95.79 -28.07 4.65
CA CYS A 20 -96.67 -26.91 4.52
C CYS A 20 -96.34 -26.08 3.27
N PRO A 21 -97.31 -25.34 2.69
CA PRO A 21 -97.10 -24.50 1.51
C PRO A 21 -95.89 -23.56 1.61
N GLU A 22 -95.64 -23.04 2.81
CA GLU A 22 -94.57 -22.10 3.12
C GLU A 22 -93.19 -22.77 3.27
N LYS A 23 -93.13 -24.10 3.34
CA LYS A 23 -91.88 -24.90 3.39
C LYS A 23 -90.90 -24.45 4.48
N PHE A 24 -91.43 -24.17 5.67
CA PHE A 24 -90.62 -23.78 6.84
C PHE A 24 -89.54 -24.82 7.17
N LYS A 25 -88.43 -24.33 7.71
CA LYS A 25 -87.27 -25.14 8.07
C LYS A 25 -86.98 -25.04 9.56
N PHE A 26 -86.76 -26.17 10.21
CA PHE A 26 -86.70 -26.24 11.66
C PHE A 26 -85.56 -27.13 12.15
N CYS A 27 -85.14 -26.87 13.39
CA CYS A 27 -84.35 -27.81 14.16
C CYS A 27 -85.21 -28.97 14.68
N GLN A 28 -84.57 -30.01 15.21
CA GLN A 28 -85.23 -31.23 15.70
C GLN A 28 -86.34 -30.95 16.74
N SER A 29 -86.16 -29.96 17.61
CA SER A 29 -87.15 -29.63 18.65
C SER A 29 -88.35 -28.89 18.07
N HIS A 30 -88.11 -27.88 17.24
CA HIS A 30 -89.18 -27.04 16.68
C HIS A 30 -90.01 -27.77 15.61
N ILE A 31 -89.43 -28.70 14.85
CA ILE A 31 -90.22 -29.48 13.89
C ILE A 31 -91.25 -30.37 14.59
N LYS A 32 -90.91 -30.97 15.75
CA LYS A 32 -91.84 -31.79 16.52
C LYS A 32 -93.04 -30.96 16.99
N ASN A 33 -92.80 -29.75 17.46
CA ASN A 33 -93.86 -28.84 17.90
C ASN A 33 -94.74 -28.39 16.72
N HIS A 34 -94.10 -28.02 15.61
CA HIS A 34 -94.80 -27.58 14.40
C HIS A 34 -95.66 -28.70 13.79
N SER A 35 -95.10 -29.90 13.60
CA SER A 35 -95.83 -31.05 13.07
C SER A 35 -97.02 -31.46 13.95
N ARG A 36 -96.91 -31.35 15.28
CA ARG A 36 -98.04 -31.58 16.20
C ARG A 36 -99.15 -30.54 16.04
N ALA A 37 -98.78 -29.26 15.95
CA ALA A 37 -99.75 -28.16 15.86
C ALA A 37 -100.43 -28.07 14.48
N LYS A 38 -99.67 -28.27 13.40
CA LYS A 38 -100.12 -28.12 12.01
C LYS A 38 -100.49 -29.43 11.33
N LYS A 39 -100.26 -30.57 11.97
CA LYS A 39 -100.51 -31.94 11.44
C LYS A 39 -99.86 -32.15 10.07
N CYS A 40 -98.63 -31.65 9.87
CA CYS A 40 -97.88 -31.76 8.62
C CYS A 40 -96.73 -32.77 8.73
N PHE A 41 -96.34 -33.35 7.59
CA PHE A 41 -95.16 -34.18 7.48
C PHE A 41 -93.89 -33.33 7.44
N ALA A 42 -92.76 -33.94 7.75
CA ALA A 42 -91.45 -33.32 7.67
C ALA A 42 -90.47 -34.28 7.01
N GLU A 43 -89.62 -33.74 6.13
CA GLU A 43 -88.50 -34.46 5.54
C GLU A 43 -87.19 -33.98 6.17
N ASN A 44 -86.26 -34.90 6.36
CA ASN A 44 -84.89 -34.54 6.73
C ASN A 44 -84.21 -33.95 5.48
N ILE A 45 -83.70 -32.73 5.61
CA ILE A 45 -83.04 -31.98 4.53
C ILE A 45 -81.54 -31.83 4.75
N GLN A 46 -80.97 -32.39 5.83
CA GLN A 46 -79.56 -32.25 6.16
C GLN A 46 -78.68 -32.78 5.02
N ASP A 47 -78.95 -34.00 4.56
CA ASP A 47 -78.18 -34.61 3.45
C ASP A 47 -78.33 -33.80 2.16
N LYS A 48 -79.56 -33.38 1.81
CA LYS A 48 -79.84 -32.55 0.63
C LYS A 48 -79.09 -31.21 0.71
N TYR A 49 -79.00 -30.63 1.90
CA TYR A 49 -78.28 -29.39 2.15
C TYR A 49 -76.77 -29.57 2.03
N LEU A 50 -76.20 -30.59 2.67
CA LEU A 50 -74.77 -30.90 2.57
C LEU A 50 -74.35 -31.13 1.12
N VAL A 51 -75.17 -31.85 0.34
CA VAL A 51 -74.97 -32.03 -1.11
C VAL A 51 -75.00 -30.69 -1.86
N THR A 52 -75.96 -29.82 -1.54
CA THR A 52 -76.07 -28.49 -2.15
C THR A 52 -74.86 -27.59 -1.81
N MET A 53 -74.38 -27.64 -0.57
CA MET A 53 -73.18 -26.91 -0.13
C MET A 53 -71.92 -27.45 -0.80
N ALA A 54 -71.74 -28.77 -0.84
CA ALA A 54 -70.64 -29.40 -1.56
C ALA A 54 -70.65 -29.00 -3.05
N LYS A 55 -71.83 -28.96 -3.68
CA LYS A 55 -71.98 -28.47 -5.06
C LYS A 55 -71.59 -26.99 -5.18
N LYS A 56 -72.01 -26.14 -4.24
CA LYS A 56 -71.62 -24.72 -4.23
C LYS A 56 -70.10 -24.55 -4.16
N TYR A 57 -69.41 -25.28 -3.29
CA TYR A 57 -67.96 -25.22 -3.19
C TYR A 57 -67.26 -25.78 -4.43
N LYS A 58 -67.73 -26.90 -4.98
CA LYS A 58 -67.24 -27.43 -6.26
C LYS A 58 -67.40 -26.43 -7.40
N ASN A 59 -68.57 -25.78 -7.49
CA ASN A 59 -68.81 -24.76 -8.50
C ASN A 59 -67.85 -23.57 -8.36
N ALA A 60 -67.51 -23.16 -7.13
CA ALA A 60 -66.50 -22.11 -6.92
C ALA A 60 -65.13 -22.52 -7.47
N LEU A 61 -64.72 -23.78 -7.27
CA LEU A 61 -63.50 -24.32 -7.87
C LEU A 61 -63.61 -24.39 -9.40
N SER A 62 -64.74 -24.81 -9.97
CA SER A 62 -64.95 -24.80 -11.42
C SER A 62 -64.93 -23.39 -12.03
N HIS A 63 -65.38 -22.37 -11.28
CA HIS A 63 -65.22 -20.97 -11.70
C HIS A 63 -63.75 -20.55 -11.71
N LEU A 64 -62.97 -20.97 -10.71
CA LEU A 64 -61.54 -20.74 -10.66
C LEU A 64 -60.81 -21.44 -11.83
N GLU A 65 -61.14 -22.69 -12.13
CA GLU A 65 -60.64 -23.42 -13.29
C GLU A 65 -60.92 -22.66 -14.60
N SER A 66 -62.18 -22.22 -14.79
CA SER A 66 -62.56 -21.46 -15.98
C SER A 66 -61.81 -20.13 -16.09
N TYR A 67 -61.55 -19.47 -14.97
CA TYR A 67 -60.77 -18.24 -14.93
C TYR A 67 -59.33 -18.47 -15.41
N TYR A 68 -58.64 -19.49 -14.88
CA TYR A 68 -57.27 -19.80 -15.30
C TYR A 68 -57.19 -20.19 -16.77
N LEU A 69 -58.16 -20.96 -17.29
CA LEU A 69 -58.23 -21.28 -18.72
C LEU A 69 -58.35 -20.02 -19.59
N LYS A 70 -59.20 -19.07 -19.19
CA LYS A 70 -59.33 -17.79 -19.90
C LYS A 70 -58.06 -16.95 -19.83
N LEU A 71 -57.41 -16.91 -18.66
CA LEU A 71 -56.15 -16.21 -18.50
C LEU A 71 -55.06 -16.77 -19.43
N VAL A 72 -54.92 -18.09 -19.49
CA VAL A 72 -53.97 -18.74 -20.41
C VAL A 72 -54.29 -18.44 -21.87
N GLN A 73 -55.57 -18.40 -22.26
CA GLN A 73 -55.96 -18.01 -23.61
C GLN A 73 -55.53 -16.58 -23.94
N VAL A 74 -55.76 -15.63 -23.03
CA VAL A 74 -55.31 -14.23 -23.20
C VAL A 74 -53.79 -14.16 -23.32
N MET A 75 -53.06 -14.86 -22.44
CA MET A 75 -51.59 -14.92 -22.49
C MET A 75 -51.08 -15.50 -23.82
N ALA A 76 -51.71 -16.55 -24.33
CA ALA A 76 -51.34 -17.16 -25.61
C ALA A 76 -51.53 -16.19 -26.79
N VAL A 77 -52.62 -15.39 -26.78
CA VAL A 77 -52.85 -14.35 -27.79
C VAL A 77 -51.75 -13.30 -27.76
N GLU A 78 -51.40 -12.80 -26.58
CA GLU A 78 -50.33 -11.79 -26.43
C GLU A 78 -48.96 -12.35 -26.84
N ILE A 79 -48.63 -13.58 -26.45
CA ILE A 79 -47.38 -14.25 -26.86
C ILE A 79 -47.30 -14.35 -28.39
N ASN A 80 -48.38 -14.76 -29.04
CA ASN A 80 -48.42 -14.89 -30.50
C ASN A 80 -48.25 -13.53 -31.19
N LYS A 81 -48.87 -12.47 -30.65
CA LYS A 81 -48.72 -11.11 -31.16
C LYS A 81 -47.26 -10.62 -31.04
N CYS A 82 -46.63 -10.80 -29.88
CA CYS A 82 -45.22 -10.46 -29.69
C CYS A 82 -44.30 -11.24 -30.63
N LEU A 83 -44.59 -12.53 -30.86
CA LEU A 83 -43.84 -13.35 -31.81
C LEU A 83 -43.96 -12.80 -33.24
N GLU A 84 -45.17 -12.44 -33.66
CA GLU A 84 -45.42 -11.84 -34.97
C GLU A 84 -44.66 -10.51 -35.15
N ASP A 85 -44.74 -9.63 -34.15
CA ASP A 85 -44.01 -8.35 -34.13
C ASP A 85 -42.50 -8.55 -34.25
N ASN A 86 -41.95 -9.53 -33.52
CA ASN A 86 -40.53 -9.89 -33.56
C ASN A 86 -40.12 -10.45 -34.94
N ILE A 87 -40.92 -11.36 -35.51
CA ILE A 87 -40.67 -11.89 -36.86
C ILE A 87 -40.69 -10.76 -37.89
N ASN A 88 -41.64 -9.84 -37.79
CA ASN A 88 -41.75 -8.69 -38.68
C ASN A 88 -40.55 -7.73 -38.51
N CYS A 89 -40.07 -7.53 -37.29
CA CYS A 89 -38.82 -6.81 -37.01
C CYS A 89 -37.62 -7.47 -37.69
N ILE A 90 -37.44 -8.78 -37.53
CA ILE A 90 -36.36 -9.54 -38.16
C ILE A 90 -36.44 -9.45 -39.70
N LYS A 91 -37.63 -9.56 -40.29
CA LYS A 91 -37.83 -9.40 -41.73
C LYS A 91 -37.40 -8.01 -42.21
N ARG A 92 -37.78 -6.95 -41.49
CA ARG A 92 -37.34 -5.58 -41.80
C ARG A 92 -35.81 -5.46 -41.74
N LYS A 93 -35.18 -5.99 -40.69
CA LYS A 93 -33.71 -5.99 -40.55
C LYS A 93 -33.00 -6.77 -41.66
N LYS A 94 -33.55 -7.89 -42.10
CA LYS A 94 -33.01 -8.62 -43.27
C LYS A 94 -33.05 -7.78 -44.54
N ASN A 95 -34.16 -7.07 -44.78
CA ASN A 95 -34.27 -6.17 -45.94
C ASN A 95 -33.31 -4.97 -45.83
N GLU A 96 -33.14 -4.41 -44.62
CA GLU A 96 -32.16 -3.34 -44.37
C GLU A 96 -30.73 -3.80 -44.70
N ILE A 97 -30.34 -5.02 -44.28
CA ILE A 97 -29.04 -5.61 -44.64
C ILE A 97 -28.90 -5.66 -46.16
N SER A 98 -29.89 -6.19 -46.88
CA SER A 98 -29.84 -6.25 -48.35
C SER A 98 -29.62 -4.88 -48.98
N ASN A 99 -30.33 -3.86 -48.50
CA ASN A 99 -30.16 -2.48 -48.98
C ASN A 99 -28.76 -1.92 -48.66
N PHE A 100 -28.24 -2.14 -47.45
CA PHE A 100 -26.91 -1.69 -47.06
C PHE A 100 -25.81 -2.33 -47.90
N ILE A 101 -25.90 -3.64 -48.15
CA ILE A 101 -24.93 -4.34 -49.00
C ILE A 101 -24.98 -3.80 -50.43
N LEU A 102 -26.16 -3.59 -51.01
CA LEU A 102 -26.30 -3.01 -52.36
C LEU A 102 -25.73 -1.60 -52.46
N ASN A 103 -25.79 -0.83 -51.37
CA ASN A 103 -25.24 0.52 -51.27
C ASN A 103 -23.77 0.56 -50.79
N GLN A 104 -23.08 -0.58 -50.71
CA GLN A 104 -21.69 -0.71 -50.23
C GLN A 104 -21.47 -0.21 -48.79
N GLN A 105 -22.53 -0.17 -47.98
CA GLN A 105 -22.54 0.23 -46.57
C GLN A 105 -22.30 -0.99 -45.66
N ILE A 106 -21.10 -1.60 -45.79
CA ILE A 106 -20.77 -2.88 -45.15
C ILE A 106 -20.76 -2.78 -43.61
N ASP A 107 -20.29 -1.66 -43.05
CA ASP A 107 -20.21 -1.48 -41.60
C ASP A 107 -21.61 -1.49 -40.96
N GLN A 108 -22.58 -0.80 -41.57
CA GLN A 108 -23.97 -0.80 -41.08
C GLN A 108 -24.63 -2.19 -41.16
N ALA A 109 -24.28 -2.98 -42.18
CA ALA A 109 -24.75 -4.37 -42.28
C ALA A 109 -24.14 -5.24 -41.17
N ASN A 110 -22.85 -5.04 -40.86
CA ASN A 110 -22.17 -5.73 -39.77
C ASN A 110 -22.74 -5.36 -38.40
N ASP A 111 -23.15 -4.10 -38.19
CA ASP A 111 -23.80 -3.68 -36.96
C ASP A 111 -25.10 -4.46 -36.69
N ILE A 112 -25.93 -4.69 -37.72
CA ILE A 112 -27.15 -5.51 -37.59
C ILE A 112 -26.80 -6.97 -37.25
N ILE A 113 -25.76 -7.53 -37.85
CA ILE A 113 -25.30 -8.90 -37.55
C ILE A 113 -24.82 -8.99 -36.10
N ASN A 114 -24.04 -8.02 -35.64
CA ASN A 114 -23.56 -7.95 -34.25
C ASN A 114 -24.72 -7.82 -33.25
N TRP A 115 -25.71 -7.00 -33.57
CA TRP A 115 -26.95 -6.90 -32.79
C TRP A 115 -27.67 -8.25 -32.70
N ALA A 116 -27.85 -8.96 -33.82
CA ALA A 116 -28.52 -10.27 -33.83
C ALA A 116 -27.75 -11.32 -33.01
N ASN A 117 -26.42 -11.35 -33.12
CA ASN A 117 -25.56 -12.24 -32.34
C ASN A 117 -25.64 -11.95 -30.83
N THR A 118 -25.70 -10.66 -30.46
CA THR A 118 -25.88 -10.23 -29.07
C THR A 118 -27.22 -10.73 -28.52
N LEU A 119 -28.31 -10.61 -29.28
CA LEU A 119 -29.62 -11.13 -28.87
C LEU A 119 -29.59 -12.65 -28.67
N ILE A 120 -29.00 -13.40 -29.60
CA ILE A 120 -28.88 -14.86 -29.47
C ILE A 120 -28.11 -15.26 -28.19
N ALA A 121 -27.04 -14.53 -27.87
CA ALA A 121 -26.25 -14.78 -26.67
C ALA A 121 -27.06 -14.50 -25.38
N LEU A 122 -27.85 -13.42 -25.37
CA LEU A 122 -28.72 -13.09 -24.23
C LEU A 122 -29.83 -14.12 -24.00
N GLN A 123 -30.35 -14.72 -25.08
CA GLN A 123 -31.52 -15.60 -25.03
C GLN A 123 -31.26 -17.04 -24.57
N ARG A 124 -30.05 -17.59 -24.79
CA ARG A 124 -29.80 -19.04 -24.66
C ARG A 124 -29.76 -19.61 -23.23
N GLU A 125 -29.52 -18.80 -22.20
CA GLU A 125 -29.39 -19.31 -20.81
C GLU A 125 -30.27 -18.60 -19.78
N LYS A 126 -30.55 -17.30 -19.95
CA LYS A 126 -31.21 -16.48 -18.93
C LYS A 126 -32.73 -16.62 -18.91
N GLU A 127 -33.35 -16.80 -20.07
CA GLU A 127 -34.80 -16.64 -20.21
C GLU A 127 -35.61 -17.89 -19.88
N LYS A 128 -35.10 -19.10 -20.15
CA LYS A 128 -35.91 -20.32 -19.95
C LYS A 128 -36.29 -20.55 -18.48
N LYS A 129 -35.36 -20.24 -17.55
CA LYS A 129 -35.61 -20.35 -16.11
C LYS A 129 -36.48 -19.20 -15.59
N GLN A 130 -36.20 -17.97 -16.03
CA GLN A 130 -36.99 -16.79 -15.64
C GLN A 130 -38.44 -16.87 -16.14
N TYR A 131 -38.65 -17.31 -17.37
CA TYR A 131 -39.97 -17.52 -17.94
C TYR A 131 -40.78 -18.55 -17.14
N SER A 132 -40.18 -19.70 -16.81
CA SER A 132 -40.84 -20.71 -15.96
C SER A 132 -41.22 -20.15 -14.59
N LEU A 133 -40.41 -19.24 -14.03
CA LEU A 133 -40.65 -18.67 -12.71
C LEU A 133 -41.79 -17.65 -12.73
N ILE A 134 -41.82 -16.79 -13.76
CA ILE A 134 -42.90 -15.83 -14.02
C ILE A 134 -44.23 -16.57 -14.24
N LEU A 135 -44.23 -17.66 -15.01
CA LEU A 135 -45.42 -18.47 -15.20
C LEU A 135 -45.92 -19.09 -13.90
N ARG A 136 -45.02 -19.61 -13.05
CA ARG A 136 -45.40 -20.11 -11.71
C ARG A 136 -45.95 -19.02 -10.82
N LYS A 137 -45.43 -17.79 -10.89
CA LYS A 137 -45.98 -16.65 -10.15
C LYS A 137 -47.39 -16.26 -10.62
N LEU A 138 -47.65 -16.33 -11.92
CA LEU A 138 -48.93 -15.94 -12.50
C LEU A 138 -50.01 -17.03 -12.37
N LEU A 139 -49.62 -18.30 -12.45
CA LEU A 139 -50.54 -19.44 -12.59
C LEU A 139 -50.45 -20.44 -11.43
N GLY A 140 -49.46 -20.33 -10.54
CA GLY A 140 -49.29 -21.22 -9.39
C GLY A 140 -50.40 -21.06 -8.37
N ILE A 141 -50.99 -22.18 -7.96
CA ILE A 141 -52.09 -22.23 -6.98
C ILE A 141 -51.64 -22.95 -5.70
N ASP A 142 -50.66 -23.84 -5.80
CA ASP A 142 -50.08 -24.53 -4.65
C ASP A 142 -49.05 -23.67 -3.90
N ASN A 143 -48.95 -23.93 -2.60
CA ASN A 143 -48.04 -23.21 -1.70
C ASN A 143 -46.58 -23.42 -2.09
N GLU A 144 -46.22 -24.59 -2.63
CA GLU A 144 -44.85 -24.90 -3.07
C GLU A 144 -44.41 -23.97 -4.22
N SER A 145 -45.30 -23.72 -5.18
CA SER A 145 -45.06 -22.80 -6.31
C SER A 145 -44.87 -21.37 -5.83
N LEU A 146 -45.64 -20.94 -4.82
CA LEU A 146 -45.52 -19.61 -4.22
C LEU A 146 -44.24 -19.46 -3.40
N GLU A 147 -43.84 -20.49 -2.66
CA GLU A 147 -42.57 -20.54 -1.93
C GLU A 147 -41.38 -20.47 -2.89
N ILE A 148 -41.38 -21.27 -3.97
CA ILE A 148 -40.33 -21.24 -5.00
C ILE A 148 -40.17 -19.84 -5.62
N VAL A 149 -41.29 -19.15 -5.89
CA VAL A 149 -41.27 -17.79 -6.43
C VAL A 149 -40.67 -16.82 -5.41
N THR A 150 -41.09 -16.92 -4.16
CA THR A 150 -40.62 -16.04 -3.07
C THR A 150 -39.12 -16.21 -2.82
N ASP A 151 -38.64 -17.46 -2.77
CA ASP A 151 -37.23 -17.78 -2.58
C ASP A 151 -36.37 -17.27 -3.75
N ALA A 152 -36.87 -17.41 -4.98
CA ALA A 152 -36.17 -16.90 -6.15
C ALA A 152 -36.09 -15.37 -6.17
N GLU A 153 -37.14 -14.65 -5.76
CA GLU A 153 -37.13 -13.18 -5.64
C GLU A 153 -36.14 -12.70 -4.58
N LYS A 154 -36.07 -13.43 -3.45
CA LYS A 154 -35.09 -13.18 -2.40
C LYS A 154 -33.67 -13.39 -2.92
N LEU A 155 -33.41 -14.51 -3.59
CA LEU A 155 -32.11 -14.81 -4.20
C LEU A 155 -31.71 -13.77 -5.25
N GLU A 156 -32.64 -13.29 -6.07
CA GLU A 156 -32.36 -12.23 -7.06
C GLU A 156 -31.99 -10.90 -6.40
N THR A 157 -32.68 -10.56 -5.30
CA THR A 157 -32.37 -9.37 -4.49
C THR A 157 -30.98 -9.48 -3.85
N ASP A 158 -30.66 -10.65 -3.28
CA ASP A 158 -29.36 -10.93 -2.66
C ASP A 158 -28.24 -10.88 -3.71
N LEU A 159 -28.45 -11.46 -4.89
CA LEU A 159 -27.50 -11.40 -6.00
C LEU A 159 -27.24 -9.96 -6.43
N LYS A 160 -28.29 -9.14 -6.60
CA LYS A 160 -28.15 -7.73 -6.98
C LYS A 160 -27.35 -6.95 -5.93
N TYR A 161 -27.58 -7.22 -4.65
CA TYR A 161 -26.84 -6.62 -3.56
C TYR A 161 -25.36 -7.04 -3.54
N ILE A 162 -25.08 -8.32 -3.73
CA ILE A 162 -23.71 -8.86 -3.80
C ILE A 162 -22.97 -8.29 -5.00
N THR A 163 -23.59 -8.23 -6.18
CA THR A 163 -22.98 -7.65 -7.38
C THR A 163 -22.58 -6.20 -7.15
N LYS A 164 -23.47 -5.38 -6.55
CA LYS A 164 -23.14 -3.99 -6.22
C LYS A 164 -21.96 -3.89 -5.25
N LYS A 165 -21.95 -4.71 -4.19
CA LYS A 165 -20.81 -4.76 -3.24
C LYS A 165 -19.51 -5.16 -3.92
N PHE A 166 -19.57 -6.10 -4.86
CA PHE A 166 -18.43 -6.55 -5.61
C PHE A 166 -17.89 -5.44 -6.52
N GLU A 167 -18.76 -4.75 -7.26
CA GLU A 167 -18.40 -3.58 -8.08
C GLU A 167 -17.73 -2.48 -7.25
N ASP A 168 -18.30 -2.15 -6.09
CA ASP A 168 -17.73 -1.17 -5.15
C ASP A 168 -16.34 -1.60 -4.65
N ALA A 169 -16.15 -2.89 -4.35
CA ALA A 169 -14.86 -3.44 -3.94
C ALA A 169 -13.83 -3.37 -5.08
N CYS A 170 -14.23 -3.71 -6.31
CA CYS A 170 -13.36 -3.58 -7.48
C CYS A 170 -12.96 -2.12 -7.74
N ALA A 171 -13.87 -1.17 -7.57
CA ALA A 171 -13.55 0.25 -7.69
C ALA A 171 -12.52 0.70 -6.64
N LYS A 172 -12.67 0.24 -5.39
CA LYS A 172 -11.69 0.49 -4.31
C LYS A 172 -10.32 -0.08 -4.64
N ILE A 173 -10.26 -1.34 -5.07
CA ILE A 173 -9.00 -2.01 -5.46
C ILE A 173 -8.29 -1.22 -6.56
N LYS A 174 -9.01 -0.83 -7.62
CA LYS A 174 -8.44 0.00 -8.70
C LYS A 174 -7.91 1.35 -8.19
N GLY A 175 -8.60 1.98 -7.25
CA GLY A 175 -8.14 3.19 -6.58
C GLY A 175 -6.82 2.97 -5.83
N SER A 176 -6.75 1.92 -5.00
CA SER A 176 -5.53 1.56 -4.26
C SER A 176 -4.37 1.18 -5.17
N GLU A 177 -4.62 0.48 -6.29
CA GLU A 177 -3.60 0.16 -7.28
C GLU A 177 -3.01 1.41 -7.94
N ALA A 178 -3.84 2.42 -8.22
CA ALA A 178 -3.39 3.70 -8.76
C ALA A 178 -2.52 4.48 -7.75
N GLU A 179 -2.93 4.51 -6.47
CA GLU A 179 -2.16 5.14 -5.39
C GLU A 179 -0.80 4.45 -5.17
N LEU A 180 -0.78 3.11 -5.23
CA LEU A 180 0.44 2.32 -5.11
C LEU A 180 1.41 2.63 -6.25
N LYS A 181 0.93 2.66 -7.50
CA LYS A 181 1.75 3.04 -8.67
C LYS A 181 2.30 4.45 -8.53
N GLY A 182 1.47 5.41 -8.09
CA GLY A 182 1.92 6.78 -7.85
C GLY A 182 3.00 6.87 -6.77
N SER A 183 2.89 6.07 -5.70
CA SER A 183 3.88 6.02 -4.62
C SER A 183 5.20 5.36 -5.06
N GLN A 184 5.13 4.29 -5.86
CA GLN A 184 6.30 3.64 -6.44
C GLN A 184 7.09 4.59 -7.34
N GLU A 185 6.41 5.38 -8.18
CA GLU A 185 7.05 6.37 -9.04
C GLU A 185 7.75 7.47 -8.23
N LYS A 186 7.12 7.95 -7.15
CA LYS A 186 7.74 8.93 -6.23
C LYS A 186 8.97 8.35 -5.53
N ASN A 187 8.88 7.13 -5.02
CA ASN A 187 10.03 6.47 -4.39
C ASN A 187 11.19 6.27 -5.37
N LYS A 188 10.91 5.92 -6.62
CA LYS A 188 11.94 5.80 -7.65
C LYS A 188 12.70 7.13 -7.85
N LYS A 189 11.97 8.25 -7.97
CA LYS A 189 12.59 9.59 -8.07
C LYS A 189 13.46 9.93 -6.86
N LEU A 190 12.98 9.66 -5.65
CA LEU A 190 13.76 9.91 -4.43
C LEU A 190 15.02 9.04 -4.36
N VAL A 191 14.95 7.79 -4.80
CA VAL A 191 16.13 6.90 -4.88
C VAL A 191 17.15 7.43 -5.89
N ASP A 192 16.68 7.91 -7.05
CA ASP A 192 17.56 8.49 -8.08
C ASP A 192 18.24 9.79 -7.58
N GLU A 193 17.50 10.68 -6.92
CA GLU A 193 18.02 11.89 -6.27
C GLU A 193 19.05 11.56 -5.17
N PHE A 194 18.73 10.61 -4.29
CA PHE A 194 19.64 10.17 -3.23
C PHE A 194 20.95 9.60 -3.79
N ASN A 195 20.87 8.79 -4.85
CA ASN A 195 22.04 8.24 -5.51
C ASN A 195 22.89 9.33 -6.17
N TYR A 196 22.26 10.35 -6.77
CA TYR A 196 22.95 11.50 -7.32
C TYR A 196 23.72 12.28 -6.24
N GLU A 197 23.07 12.63 -5.13
CA GLU A 197 23.70 13.34 -4.00
C GLU A 197 24.84 12.52 -3.39
N LYS A 198 24.64 11.21 -3.20
CA LYS A 198 25.67 10.31 -2.67
C LYS A 198 26.91 10.29 -3.56
N ASN A 199 26.74 10.26 -4.88
CA ASN A 199 27.85 10.27 -5.83
C ASN A 199 28.57 11.63 -5.84
N SER A 200 27.82 12.73 -5.79
CA SER A 200 28.38 14.08 -5.66
C SER A 200 29.24 14.22 -4.40
N SER A 201 28.71 13.80 -3.24
CA SER A 201 29.44 13.83 -1.96
C SER A 201 30.69 12.93 -2.00
N ALA A 202 30.62 11.74 -2.60
CA ALA A 202 31.78 10.88 -2.77
C ALA A 202 32.88 11.52 -3.63
N GLN A 203 32.51 12.27 -4.66
CA GLN A 203 33.46 13.02 -5.49
C GLN A 203 34.09 14.19 -4.73
N GLU A 204 33.29 14.94 -3.96
CA GLU A 204 33.77 16.01 -3.10
C GLU A 204 34.76 15.50 -2.04
N LYS A 205 34.44 14.38 -1.38
CA LYS A 205 35.32 13.72 -0.42
C LYS A 205 36.67 13.35 -1.06
N LYS A 206 36.66 12.76 -2.27
CA LYS A 206 37.90 12.45 -3.01
C LYS A 206 38.71 13.71 -3.35
N MET A 207 38.05 14.82 -3.68
CA MET A 207 38.74 16.10 -3.93
C MET A 207 39.41 16.64 -2.65
N LEU A 208 38.71 16.60 -1.52
CA LEU A 208 39.23 17.02 -0.23
C LEU A 208 40.40 16.15 0.22
N GLU A 209 40.30 14.83 0.06
CA GLU A 209 41.41 13.90 0.36
C GLU A 209 42.65 14.20 -0.48
N LYS A 210 42.50 14.51 -1.77
CA LYS A 210 43.62 14.94 -2.63
C LYS A 210 44.22 16.27 -2.17
N LYS A 211 43.40 17.27 -1.83
CA LYS A 211 43.86 18.56 -1.30
C LYS A 211 44.64 18.38 0.01
N ASN A 212 44.10 17.59 0.94
CA ASN A 212 44.75 17.29 2.21
C ASN A 212 46.09 16.55 2.01
N SER A 213 46.13 15.57 1.10
CA SER A 213 47.38 14.87 0.77
C SER A 213 48.45 15.83 0.24
N LYS A 214 48.07 16.79 -0.62
CA LYS A 214 48.98 17.83 -1.12
C LYS A 214 49.48 18.73 0.01
N LEU A 215 48.58 19.28 0.83
CA LEU A 215 48.95 20.12 1.97
C LEU A 215 49.89 19.41 2.95
N CYS A 216 49.66 18.13 3.23
CA CYS A 216 50.55 17.33 4.09
C CYS A 216 51.94 17.10 3.48
N LYS A 217 52.09 17.11 2.15
CA LYS A 217 53.39 17.07 1.48
C LYS A 217 54.08 18.43 1.57
N ASP A 218 53.35 19.50 1.28
CA ASP A 218 53.86 20.87 1.35
C ASP A 218 54.34 21.22 2.77
N LEU A 219 53.57 20.85 3.80
CA LEU A 219 53.95 20.99 5.20
C LEU A 219 55.24 20.25 5.56
N ARG A 220 55.41 19.00 5.07
CA ARG A 220 56.64 18.24 5.29
C ARG A 220 57.84 18.90 4.63
N ASN A 221 57.69 19.36 3.39
CA ASN A 221 58.75 20.08 2.68
C ASN A 221 59.15 21.36 3.44
N LEU A 222 58.18 22.13 3.93
CA LEU A 222 58.46 23.33 4.74
C LEU A 222 59.17 23.00 6.05
N GLN A 223 58.78 21.92 6.73
CA GLN A 223 59.47 21.46 7.94
C GLN A 223 60.93 21.06 7.65
N GLU A 224 61.20 20.43 6.51
CA GLU A 224 62.55 20.03 6.09
C GLU A 224 63.42 21.25 5.72
N ILE A 225 62.83 22.23 5.02
CA ILE A 225 63.48 23.52 4.73
C ILE A 225 63.83 24.23 6.05
N LEU A 226 62.88 24.29 6.99
CA LEU A 226 63.08 24.93 8.29
C LEU A 226 64.20 24.24 9.08
N ARG A 227 64.21 22.91 9.16
CA ARG A 227 65.29 22.15 9.80
C ARG A 227 66.65 22.45 9.18
N SER A 228 66.71 22.49 7.85
CA SER A 228 67.96 22.78 7.12
C SER A 228 68.43 24.22 7.33
N ALA A 229 67.51 25.18 7.50
CA ALA A 229 67.84 26.57 7.80
C ALA A 229 68.35 26.72 9.24
N VAL A 230 67.70 26.06 10.21
CA VAL A 230 68.14 26.03 11.62
C VAL A 230 69.56 25.48 11.72
N LYS A 231 69.83 24.34 11.08
CA LYS A 231 71.17 23.72 11.07
C LYS A 231 72.25 24.65 10.50
N ARG A 232 71.96 25.32 9.36
CA ARG A 232 72.89 26.31 8.78
C ARG A 232 73.14 27.50 9.71
N ASN A 233 72.12 27.93 10.45
CA ASN A 233 72.25 29.04 11.38
C ASN A 233 73.09 28.66 12.61
N GLU A 234 72.96 27.42 13.10
CA GLU A 234 73.82 26.86 14.15
C GLU A 234 75.28 26.80 13.68
N GLU A 235 75.54 26.27 12.48
CA GLU A 235 76.88 26.21 11.87
C GLU A 235 77.51 27.60 11.69
N MET A 236 76.71 28.61 11.33
CA MET A 236 77.18 29.99 11.17
C MET A 236 77.49 30.66 12.51
N ASN A 237 76.72 30.36 13.56
CA ASN A 237 77.00 30.84 14.92
C ASN A 237 78.31 30.28 15.48
N ASP A 238 78.57 28.98 15.29
CA ASP A 238 79.81 28.35 15.72
C ASP A 238 81.04 28.97 15.02
N PHE A 239 80.91 29.33 13.74
CA PHE A 239 81.96 30.00 12.99
C PHE A 239 82.24 31.44 13.48
N ILE A 240 81.20 32.21 13.81
CA ILE A 240 81.35 33.58 14.32
C ILE A 240 82.05 33.59 15.69
N LEU A 241 81.66 32.69 16.59
CA LEU A 241 82.30 32.53 17.90
C LEU A 241 83.81 32.20 17.79
N PHE A 242 84.20 31.45 16.76
CA PHE A 242 85.59 31.08 16.50
C PHE A 242 86.47 32.27 16.04
N GLU A 243 85.99 33.06 15.09
CA GLU A 243 86.73 34.24 14.62
C GLU A 243 86.84 35.33 15.70
N GLU A 244 85.82 35.48 16.56
CA GLU A 244 85.93 36.30 17.77
C GLU A 244 86.98 35.76 18.75
N PHE A 245 87.03 34.45 19.01
CA PHE A 245 88.02 33.85 19.91
C PHE A 245 89.47 34.07 19.41
N LYS A 246 89.67 33.95 18.10
CA LYS A 246 90.98 34.12 17.45
C LYS A 246 91.44 35.58 17.39
N SER A 247 90.51 36.52 17.19
CA SER A 247 90.81 37.96 17.11
C SER A 247 91.00 38.64 18.47
N ILE A 248 90.28 38.21 19.51
CA ILE A 248 90.32 38.86 20.83
C ILE A 248 91.68 38.69 21.53
N ARG A 249 92.43 37.62 21.27
CA ARG A 249 93.70 37.39 21.97
C ARG A 249 94.76 36.94 20.97
N LYS A 250 95.62 37.88 20.56
CA LYS A 250 96.84 37.69 19.74
C LYS A 250 97.76 36.63 20.36
N LEU A 251 97.35 35.36 20.29
CA LEU A 251 98.03 34.18 20.85
C LEU A 251 99.41 33.99 20.20
N GLU A 252 99.61 34.57 19.01
CA GLU A 252 100.91 34.67 18.32
C GLU A 252 101.99 35.40 19.14
N ASN A 253 101.60 36.28 20.08
CA ASN A 253 102.54 37.03 20.92
C ASN A 253 102.85 36.35 22.27
N LEU A 254 102.31 35.17 22.57
CA LEU A 254 102.62 34.51 23.85
C LEU A 254 104.12 34.21 23.99
N SER A 255 104.78 33.85 22.89
CA SER A 255 106.21 33.50 22.88
C SER A 255 107.15 34.65 23.27
N SER A 256 106.68 35.92 23.20
CA SER A 256 107.44 37.11 23.59
C SER A 256 107.09 37.65 24.98
N MET A 257 106.13 37.04 25.68
CA MET A 257 105.73 37.44 27.03
C MET A 257 106.66 36.85 28.10
N SER A 258 106.86 37.59 29.19
CA SER A 258 107.44 37.03 30.42
C SER A 258 106.51 35.95 31.01
N GLN A 259 107.05 35.06 31.85
CA GLN A 259 106.25 33.98 32.43
C GLN A 259 105.03 34.47 33.23
N GLU A 260 105.17 35.56 33.98
CA GLU A 260 104.07 36.12 34.78
C GLU A 260 102.98 36.71 33.88
N GLN A 261 103.37 37.41 32.80
CA GLN A 261 102.43 37.93 31.81
C GLN A 261 101.72 36.81 31.05
N MET A 262 102.44 35.75 30.70
CA MET A 262 101.88 34.57 30.02
C MET A 262 100.89 33.84 30.94
N LYS A 263 101.25 33.63 32.21
CA LYS A 263 100.35 33.06 33.23
C LYS A 263 99.09 33.90 33.42
N SER A 264 99.22 35.21 33.58
CA SER A 264 98.07 36.10 33.75
C SER A 264 97.15 36.10 32.53
N SER A 265 97.72 36.08 31.32
CA SER A 265 96.94 36.08 30.07
C SER A 265 96.17 34.78 29.86
N LEU A 266 96.77 33.64 30.20
CA LEU A 266 96.13 32.31 30.14
C LEU A 266 95.12 32.09 31.28
N ALA A 267 95.36 32.64 32.48
CA ALA A 267 94.41 32.61 33.59
C ALA A 267 93.08 33.30 33.23
N GLN A 268 93.17 34.45 32.55
CA GLN A 268 92.00 35.18 32.05
C GLN A 268 91.22 34.41 30.96
N MET A 269 91.75 33.30 30.43
CA MET A 269 91.03 32.46 29.45
C MET A 269 90.11 31.44 30.14
N ASN A 270 90.05 31.41 31.48
CA ASN A 270 89.25 30.46 32.26
C ASN A 270 89.44 29.00 31.84
N LEU A 271 90.65 28.64 31.41
CA LEU A 271 90.99 27.28 31.00
C LEU A 271 90.80 26.34 32.18
N GLN A 272 90.08 25.25 31.93
CA GLN A 272 89.79 24.26 32.96
C GLN A 272 91.10 23.77 33.60
N TYR A 273 91.18 23.85 34.94
CA TYR A 273 92.36 23.48 35.74
C TYR A 273 93.60 24.38 35.64
N PHE A 274 93.61 25.42 34.79
CA PHE A 274 94.78 26.27 34.62
C PHE A 274 95.11 27.06 35.89
N GLN A 275 94.10 27.63 36.55
CA GLN A 275 94.28 28.39 37.78
C GLN A 275 94.94 27.54 38.88
N ARG A 276 94.35 26.36 39.12
CA ARG A 276 94.84 25.41 40.12
C ARG A 276 96.26 24.94 39.83
N ASP A 277 96.54 24.58 38.59
CA ASP A 277 97.84 24.02 38.26
C ASP A 277 98.90 25.14 38.17
N PHE A 278 98.72 26.19 37.39
CA PHE A 278 99.81 27.13 37.05
C PHE A 278 99.91 28.37 37.93
N ILE A 279 98.79 28.82 38.51
CA ILE A 279 98.78 29.96 39.43
C ILE A 279 99.02 29.47 40.86
N GLU A 280 98.24 28.50 41.33
CA GLU A 280 98.35 27.97 42.70
C GLU A 280 99.48 26.95 42.86
N GLY A 281 99.61 26.01 41.90
CA GLY A 281 100.63 24.95 41.93
C GLY A 281 102.05 25.40 41.55
N ASN A 282 102.23 26.69 41.25
CA ASN A 282 103.50 27.36 40.98
C ASN A 282 104.37 26.70 39.87
N TYR A 283 103.75 26.04 38.89
CA TYR A 283 104.46 25.45 37.76
C TYR A 283 104.93 26.50 36.76
N CYS A 284 106.11 26.29 36.18
CA CYS A 284 106.64 27.12 35.09
C CYS A 284 106.06 26.68 33.75
N ILE A 285 105.71 27.64 32.89
CA ILE A 285 105.23 27.39 31.52
C ILE A 285 106.43 27.43 30.57
N ILE A 286 106.75 26.28 29.98
CA ILE A 286 107.87 26.19 29.02
C ILE A 286 107.39 26.52 27.62
N LYS A 287 106.27 25.93 27.23
CA LYS A 287 105.72 26.07 25.88
C LYS A 287 104.24 25.82 25.89
N VAL A 288 103.54 26.56 25.04
CA VAL A 288 102.11 26.46 24.82
C VAL A 288 101.90 26.04 23.37
N PHE A 289 101.14 24.96 23.16
CA PHE A 289 100.72 24.52 21.83
C PHE A 289 99.19 24.63 21.76
N ILE A 290 98.72 25.26 20.71
CA ILE A 290 97.28 25.36 20.43
C ILE A 290 96.94 24.22 19.48
N THR A 291 95.92 23.45 19.82
CA THR A 291 95.45 22.34 18.97
C THR A 291 94.57 22.86 17.83
N ASN A 292 94.54 22.12 16.72
CA ASN A 292 93.62 22.40 15.61
C ASN A 292 92.15 22.06 15.95
N GLU A 293 91.90 21.35 17.06
CA GLU A 293 90.57 20.96 17.53
C GLU A 293 89.90 22.06 18.39
N ASN A 294 90.52 23.25 18.48
CA ASN A 294 89.98 24.51 18.98
C ASN A 294 89.46 24.53 20.44
N ASN A 295 89.46 23.40 21.14
CA ASN A 295 88.99 23.28 22.53
C ASN A 295 90.11 23.01 23.53
N TYR A 296 91.34 22.78 23.05
CA TYR A 296 92.45 22.36 23.90
C TYR A 296 93.72 23.17 23.65
N ILE A 297 94.37 23.52 24.75
CA ILE A 297 95.71 24.10 24.76
C ILE A 297 96.61 23.13 25.54
N PHE A 298 97.70 22.70 24.92
CA PHE A 298 98.72 21.89 25.59
C PHE A 298 99.78 22.81 26.20
N ILE A 299 100.00 22.66 27.50
CA ILE A 299 100.94 23.48 28.24
C ILE A 299 102.01 22.57 28.84
N CYS A 300 103.24 22.73 28.37
CA CYS A 300 104.39 22.00 28.91
C CYS A 300 104.81 22.64 30.24
N LYS A 301 104.70 21.86 31.33
CA LYS A 301 104.98 22.32 32.70
C LYS A 301 106.21 21.65 33.29
N VAL A 302 107.03 22.42 34.00
CA VAL A 302 108.12 21.92 34.87
C VAL A 302 107.92 22.46 36.28
N LYS A 303 108.14 21.59 37.27
CA LYS A 303 108.08 21.95 38.68
C LYS A 303 109.38 22.68 39.04
N ALA A 304 109.27 23.89 39.60
CA ALA A 304 110.45 24.60 40.07
C ALA A 304 110.99 23.91 41.33
N ASP A 305 112.12 23.23 41.23
CA ASP A 305 112.82 22.67 42.39
C ASP A 305 113.46 23.82 43.18
N CYS A 306 112.78 24.25 44.24
CA CYS A 306 113.37 25.17 45.20
C CYS A 306 114.38 24.40 46.07
N LYS A 307 115.67 24.50 45.72
CA LYS A 307 116.77 24.26 46.67
C LYS A 307 116.81 25.43 47.64
N ASN A 308 116.54 25.18 48.92
CA ASN A 308 117.33 25.79 49.98
C ASN A 308 118.57 24.92 50.18
#